data_AF-A0A4P9Y007-F1
#
_entry.id   AF-A0A4P9Y007-F1
#
_cell.length_a   1.000
_cell.length_b   1.000
_cell.length_c   1.000
_cell.angle_alpha   90.00
_cell.angle_beta   90.00
_cell.angle_gamma   90.00
#
_symmetry.space_group_name_H-M   'P 1'
#
loop_
_entity.id
_entity.type
_entity.pdbx_description
1 polymer ?
#
loop_
_entity_poly.entity_id
_entity_poly.type
_entity_poly.pdbx_seq_one_letter_code
_entity_poly.pdbx_strand_id
1 'polypeptide(L)'
;WLASLRLPLEASQYKRVLLLIHRRIIPFMSRPTMLMDFLTDSYHSGGPISLLALNGLFTLMQDHNLEYPDFYSKLYALFDRHLLHVRYRARFFRLVDLFLSSSHLPAYLVAAFIKRLSRLSLTGPPAGIILTLPLVYNLLKRHPSCMVLIHRATPDAQDDPSPSAKIVTDPFDMDQVEPSKCKAIDSSLWELHSLRHHYHPNIASLSKVLTEAFTKPSYDLEDFLDHTYATLTDSELAR
;
A
#
# COMPACT_ATOMS: atom_id res chain seq x y z
N TRP A 1 -11.51 -10.35 28.94
CA TRP A 1 -11.21 -9.51 27.76
C TRP A 1 -12.31 -8.49 27.46
N LEU A 2 -13.57 -8.88 27.19
CA LEU A 2 -14.60 -7.87 26.90
C LEU A 2 -14.83 -6.86 28.04
N ALA A 3 -14.86 -7.32 29.30
CA ALA A 3 -14.97 -6.42 30.45
C ALA A 3 -13.76 -5.46 30.59
N SER A 4 -12.54 -5.92 30.25
CA SER A 4 -11.34 -5.07 30.31
C SER A 4 -11.26 -4.08 29.16
N LEU A 5 -11.79 -4.41 27.97
CA LEU A 5 -11.85 -3.51 26.81
C LEU A 5 -12.89 -2.40 26.97
N ARG A 6 -13.88 -2.58 27.87
CA ARG A 6 -14.87 -1.56 28.21
C ARG A 6 -14.33 -0.46 29.13
N LEU A 7 -13.20 -0.70 29.81
CA LEU A 7 -12.57 0.29 30.67
C LEU A 7 -11.84 1.35 29.83
N PRO A 8 -11.71 2.60 30.32
CA PRO A 8 -10.91 3.61 29.64
C PRO A 8 -9.45 3.17 29.60
N LEU A 9 -8.98 2.79 28.40
CA LEU A 9 -7.59 2.38 28.17
C LEU A 9 -6.74 3.58 27.79
N GLU A 10 -5.53 3.63 28.31
CA GLU A 10 -4.53 4.60 27.85
C GLU A 10 -4.14 4.31 26.40
N ALA A 11 -3.75 5.33 25.62
CA ALA A 11 -3.40 5.17 24.21
C ALA A 11 -2.24 4.16 23.98
N SER A 12 -1.30 4.06 24.91
CA SER A 12 -0.19 3.10 24.89
C SER A 12 -0.70 1.65 25.04
N GLN A 13 -1.61 1.42 25.98
CA GLN A 13 -2.24 0.13 26.23
C GLN A 13 -3.13 -0.27 25.05
N TYR A 14 -3.91 0.66 24.51
CA TYR A 14 -4.79 0.42 23.37
C TYR A 14 -4.03 -0.09 22.14
N LYS A 15 -2.92 0.57 21.77
CA LYS A 15 -2.04 0.12 20.67
C LYS A 15 -1.45 -1.26 20.95
N ARG A 16 -1.06 -1.54 22.19
CA ARG A 16 -0.50 -2.85 22.59
C ARG A 16 -1.53 -3.96 22.50
N VAL A 17 -2.77 -3.70 22.87
CA VAL A 17 -3.89 -4.64 22.70
C VAL A 17 -4.08 -4.95 21.22
N LEU A 18 -4.21 -3.94 20.35
CA LEU A 18 -4.38 -4.15 18.92
C LEU A 18 -3.21 -4.90 18.26
N LEU A 19 -1.98 -4.68 18.73
CA LEU A 19 -0.80 -5.42 18.26
C LEU A 19 -0.83 -6.91 18.60
N LEU A 20 -1.54 -7.31 19.65
CA LEU A 20 -1.60 -8.67 20.16
C LEU A 20 -2.92 -9.36 19.83
N ILE A 21 -3.92 -8.63 19.33
CA ILE A 21 -5.31 -9.11 19.22
C ILE A 21 -5.41 -10.35 18.32
N HIS A 22 -4.79 -10.30 17.14
CA HIS A 22 -4.82 -11.38 16.15
C HIS A 22 -4.16 -12.66 16.63
N ARG A 23 -2.99 -12.56 17.29
CA ARG A 23 -2.20 -13.74 17.71
C ARG A 23 -2.51 -14.27 19.09
N ARG A 24 -2.94 -13.42 20.03
CA ARG A 24 -3.03 -13.77 21.46
C ARG A 24 -4.40 -13.58 22.08
N ILE A 25 -5.34 -12.91 21.41
CA ILE A 25 -6.65 -12.64 22.00
C ILE A 25 -7.74 -13.38 21.22
N ILE A 26 -7.78 -13.23 19.89
CA ILE A 26 -8.76 -13.90 19.01
C ILE A 26 -8.76 -15.43 19.19
N PRO A 27 -7.62 -16.15 19.17
CA PRO A 27 -7.62 -17.62 19.26
C PRO A 27 -8.14 -18.17 20.60
N PHE A 28 -8.10 -17.36 21.65
CA PHE A 28 -8.51 -17.76 23.01
C PHE A 28 -9.94 -17.31 23.35
N MET A 29 -10.65 -16.71 22.41
CA MET A 29 -12.04 -16.30 22.60
C MET A 29 -13.03 -17.32 22.05
N SER A 30 -14.02 -17.69 22.86
CA SER A 30 -15.10 -18.59 22.43
C SER A 30 -16.01 -17.97 21.37
N ARG A 31 -16.18 -16.63 21.38
CA ARG A 31 -16.98 -15.87 20.41
C ARG A 31 -16.22 -14.61 19.98
N PRO A 32 -15.28 -14.74 19.03
CA PRO A 32 -14.45 -13.63 18.57
C PRO A 32 -15.21 -12.57 17.77
N THR A 33 -16.41 -12.88 17.25
CA THR A 33 -17.29 -11.94 16.56
C THR A 33 -17.68 -10.74 17.42
N MET A 34 -17.71 -10.86 18.75
CA MET A 34 -17.99 -9.73 19.66
C MET A 34 -16.91 -8.64 19.63
N LEU A 35 -15.72 -8.91 19.10
CA LEU A 35 -14.69 -7.89 18.90
C LEU A 35 -14.92 -7.02 17.66
N MET A 36 -15.85 -7.38 16.78
CA MET A 36 -16.03 -6.68 15.51
C MET A 36 -16.35 -5.20 15.70
N ASP A 37 -17.27 -4.87 16.61
CA ASP A 37 -17.65 -3.47 16.91
C ASP A 37 -16.42 -2.69 17.40
N PHE A 38 -15.69 -3.26 18.37
CA PHE A 38 -14.46 -2.66 18.91
C PHE A 38 -13.41 -2.42 17.81
N LEU A 39 -13.18 -3.41 16.94
CA LEU A 39 -12.20 -3.31 15.86
C LEU A 39 -12.64 -2.35 14.75
N THR A 40 -13.95 -2.28 14.48
CA THR A 40 -14.53 -1.35 13.50
C THR A 40 -14.40 0.09 14.00
N ASP A 41 -14.70 0.35 15.26
CA ASP A 41 -14.49 1.65 15.91
C ASP A 41 -13.00 2.02 15.92
N SER A 42 -12.13 1.06 16.26
CA SER A 42 -10.67 1.23 16.20
C SER A 42 -10.22 1.61 14.78
N TYR A 43 -10.80 0.97 13.77
CA TYR A 43 -10.48 1.19 12.37
C TYR A 43 -10.97 2.55 11.86
N HIS A 44 -12.12 3.03 12.33
CA HIS A 44 -12.64 4.36 12.00
C HIS A 44 -11.91 5.51 12.72
N SER A 45 -11.21 5.24 13.83
CA SER A 45 -10.51 6.28 14.61
C SER A 45 -9.36 6.99 13.86
N GLY A 46 -8.82 6.37 12.81
CA GLY A 46 -7.78 6.94 11.96
C GLY A 46 -6.34 6.72 12.46
N GLY A 47 -5.39 7.02 11.57
CA GLY A 47 -3.96 7.03 11.88
C GLY A 47 -3.38 5.65 12.23
N PRO A 48 -2.37 5.58 13.13
CA PRO A 48 -1.69 4.33 13.45
C PRO A 48 -2.58 3.26 14.08
N ILE A 49 -3.69 3.67 14.72
CA ILE A 49 -4.63 2.76 15.37
C ILE A 49 -5.38 1.94 14.31
N SER A 50 -5.85 2.60 13.24
CA SER A 50 -6.52 1.92 12.13
C SER A 50 -5.64 0.88 11.44
N LEU A 51 -4.35 1.18 11.27
CA LEU A 51 -3.40 0.25 10.66
C LEU A 51 -3.21 -1.01 11.51
N LEU A 52 -3.27 -0.88 12.85
CA LEU A 52 -3.17 -2.01 13.77
C LEU A 52 -4.46 -2.82 13.83
N ALA A 53 -5.62 -2.13 13.82
CA ALA A 53 -6.93 -2.75 13.83
C ALA A 53 -7.19 -3.60 12.59
N LEU A 54 -6.63 -3.20 11.43
CA LEU A 54 -6.78 -3.91 10.15
C LEU A 54 -6.35 -5.38 10.23
N ASN A 55 -5.29 -5.70 10.99
CA ASN A 55 -4.85 -7.09 11.16
C ASN A 55 -5.90 -7.93 11.90
N GLY A 56 -6.46 -7.38 12.98
CA GLY A 56 -7.53 -8.02 13.74
C GLY A 56 -8.81 -8.18 12.92
N LEU A 57 -9.21 -7.14 12.18
CA LEU A 57 -10.36 -7.21 11.27
C LEU A 57 -10.15 -8.28 10.20
N PHE A 58 -8.97 -8.33 9.59
CA PHE A 58 -8.69 -9.35 8.58
C PHE A 58 -8.76 -10.77 9.14
N THR A 59 -8.22 -11.03 10.34
CA THR A 59 -8.36 -12.34 10.99
C THR A 59 -9.84 -12.70 11.20
N LEU A 60 -10.68 -11.74 11.60
CA LEU A 60 -12.12 -11.95 11.72
C LEU A 60 -12.80 -12.21 10.37
N MET A 61 -12.39 -11.53 9.30
CA MET A 61 -12.91 -11.76 7.95
C MET A 61 -12.53 -13.15 7.43
N GLN A 62 -11.27 -13.56 7.63
CA GLN A 62 -10.71 -14.81 7.13
C GLN A 62 -11.21 -16.04 7.89
N ASP A 63 -11.18 -15.99 9.23
CA ASP A 63 -11.43 -17.17 10.07
C ASP A 63 -12.91 -17.29 10.48
N HIS A 64 -13.64 -16.17 10.47
CA HIS A 64 -15.04 -16.12 10.92
C HIS A 64 -16.01 -15.61 9.85
N ASN A 65 -15.57 -15.49 8.58
CA ASN A 65 -16.38 -15.10 7.42
C ASN A 65 -17.20 -13.82 7.64
N LEU A 66 -16.64 -12.87 8.39
CA LEU A 66 -17.29 -11.58 8.61
C LEU A 66 -17.05 -10.68 7.39
N GLU A 67 -18.13 -10.13 6.84
CA GLU A 67 -18.05 -9.17 5.74
C GLU A 67 -17.91 -7.75 6.30
N TYR A 68 -16.90 -7.03 5.82
CA TYR A 68 -16.75 -5.60 6.10
C TYR A 68 -17.11 -4.80 4.84
N PRO A 69 -18.15 -3.94 4.88
CA PRO A 69 -18.59 -3.19 3.71
C PRO A 69 -17.52 -2.20 3.25
N ASP A 70 -17.41 -2.00 1.94
CA ASP A 70 -16.49 -1.04 1.31
C ASP A 70 -15.02 -1.14 1.76
N PHE A 71 -14.58 -2.37 2.05
CA PHE A 71 -13.23 -2.66 2.55
C PHE A 71 -12.13 -1.95 1.75
N TYR A 72 -12.17 -2.03 0.41
CA TYR A 72 -11.13 -1.43 -0.43
C TYR A 72 -11.17 0.10 -0.46
N SER A 73 -12.34 0.71 -0.34
CA SER A 73 -12.46 2.18 -0.26
C SER A 73 -11.84 2.69 1.04
N LYS A 74 -12.07 1.99 2.16
CA LYS A 74 -11.44 2.31 3.43
C LYS A 74 -9.95 1.98 3.43
N LEU A 75 -9.55 0.86 2.85
CA LEU A 75 -8.14 0.51 2.68
C LEU A 75 -7.41 1.58 1.87
N TYR A 76 -8.02 2.08 0.79
CA TYR A 76 -7.48 3.17 -0.02
C TYR A 76 -7.30 4.45 0.81
N ALA A 77 -8.28 4.82 1.64
CA ALA A 77 -8.18 5.96 2.55
C ALA A 77 -7.06 5.84 3.61
N LEU A 78 -6.61 4.63 3.95
CA LEU A 78 -5.45 4.42 4.84
C LEU A 78 -4.10 4.74 4.21
N PHE A 79 -4.02 4.85 2.87
CA PHE A 79 -2.82 5.32 2.18
C PHE A 79 -2.72 6.84 2.31
N ASP A 80 -2.41 7.29 3.52
CA ASP A 80 -2.20 8.69 3.86
C ASP A 80 -0.71 9.09 3.71
N ARG A 81 -0.46 10.41 3.82
CA ARG A 81 0.90 10.99 3.81
C ARG A 81 1.80 10.45 4.93
N HIS A 82 1.23 9.90 6.00
CA HIS A 82 1.98 9.44 7.16
C HIS A 82 2.33 7.95 7.07
N LEU A 83 1.65 7.17 6.22
CA LEU A 83 1.77 5.73 6.12
C LEU A 83 3.22 5.25 6.02
N LEU A 84 4.01 5.84 5.12
CA LEU A 84 5.40 5.46 4.90
C LEU A 84 6.33 5.85 6.07
N HIS A 85 5.89 6.75 6.96
CA HIS A 85 6.64 7.19 8.14
C HIS A 85 6.28 6.42 9.42
N VAL A 86 5.18 5.65 9.41
CA VAL A 86 4.71 4.92 10.59
C VAL A 86 5.59 3.71 10.88
N ARG A 87 5.94 3.49 12.17
CA ARG A 87 6.75 2.36 12.64
C ARG A 87 6.18 0.99 12.27
N TYR A 88 4.85 0.86 12.21
CA TYR A 88 4.15 -0.40 11.95
C TYR A 88 3.91 -0.68 10.46
N ARG A 89 4.49 0.12 9.55
CA ARG A 89 4.30 -0.01 8.09
C ARG A 89 4.61 -1.40 7.54
N ALA A 90 5.66 -2.07 8.02
CA ALA A 90 6.01 -3.43 7.56
C ALA A 90 4.84 -4.41 7.75
N ARG A 91 4.19 -4.37 8.91
CA ARG A 91 3.02 -5.22 9.20
C ARG A 91 1.83 -4.88 8.30
N PHE A 92 1.63 -3.60 8.04
CA PHE A 92 0.57 -3.13 7.14
C PHE A 92 0.81 -3.60 5.71
N PHE A 93 2.02 -3.44 5.18
CA PHE A 93 2.35 -3.80 3.81
C PHE A 93 2.33 -5.32 3.57
N ARG A 94 2.65 -6.16 4.56
CA ARG A 94 2.39 -7.62 4.50
C ARG A 94 0.92 -7.92 4.24
N LEU A 95 0.01 -7.21 4.94
CA LEU A 95 -1.43 -7.38 4.74
C LEU A 95 -1.89 -6.81 3.41
N VAL A 96 -1.35 -5.67 2.98
CA VAL A 96 -1.68 -5.07 1.67
C VAL A 96 -1.29 -5.99 0.52
N ASP A 97 -0.10 -6.60 0.56
CA ASP A 97 0.27 -7.56 -0.50
C ASP A 97 -0.69 -8.74 -0.53
N LEU A 98 -1.12 -9.24 0.63
CA LEU A 98 -2.14 -10.28 0.72
C LEU A 98 -3.48 -9.82 0.12
N PHE A 99 -3.99 -8.64 0.49
CA PHE A 99 -5.25 -8.10 -0.07
C PHE A 99 -5.20 -7.90 -1.57
N LEU A 100 -4.11 -7.31 -2.07
CA LEU A 100 -3.92 -7.02 -3.48
C LEU A 100 -3.44 -8.23 -4.29
N SER A 101 -3.20 -9.38 -3.65
CA SER A 101 -2.94 -10.65 -4.34
C SER A 101 -4.22 -11.37 -4.78
N SER A 102 -5.40 -10.88 -4.35
CA SER A 102 -6.69 -11.47 -4.70
C SER A 102 -6.96 -11.42 -6.22
N SER A 103 -7.44 -12.53 -6.78
CA SER A 103 -7.70 -12.70 -8.22
C SER A 103 -8.90 -11.91 -8.74
N HIS A 104 -9.84 -11.53 -7.87
CA HIS A 104 -11.11 -10.90 -8.25
C HIS A 104 -11.05 -9.37 -8.28
N LEU A 105 -9.86 -8.78 -8.25
CA LEU A 105 -9.68 -7.34 -8.23
C LEU A 105 -9.78 -6.72 -9.63
N PRO A 106 -10.63 -5.69 -9.82
CA PRO A 106 -10.69 -4.99 -11.08
C PRO A 106 -9.44 -4.14 -11.30
N ALA A 107 -9.00 -4.01 -12.56
CA ALA A 107 -7.76 -3.32 -12.91
C ALA A 107 -7.74 -1.84 -12.47
N TYR A 108 -8.88 -1.14 -12.51
CA TYR A 108 -8.96 0.27 -12.08
C TYR A 108 -8.60 0.45 -10.59
N LEU A 109 -8.96 -0.52 -9.74
CA LEU A 109 -8.72 -0.48 -8.30
C LEU A 109 -7.22 -0.65 -8.04
N VAL A 110 -6.60 -1.64 -8.68
CA VAL A 110 -5.15 -1.87 -8.56
C VAL A 110 -4.37 -0.67 -9.09
N ALA A 111 -4.79 -0.10 -10.22
CA ALA A 111 -4.21 1.14 -10.76
C ALA A 111 -4.30 2.31 -9.76
N ALA A 112 -5.44 2.46 -9.05
CA ALA A 112 -5.61 3.47 -8.01
C ALA A 112 -4.60 3.32 -6.88
N PHE A 113 -4.40 2.09 -6.37
CA PHE A 113 -3.40 1.80 -5.34
C PHE A 113 -1.97 2.06 -5.84
N ILE A 114 -1.62 1.59 -7.03
CA ILE A 114 -0.30 1.81 -7.64
C ILE A 114 -0.02 3.31 -7.76
N LYS A 115 -0.95 4.08 -8.33
CA LYS A 115 -0.77 5.51 -8.56
C LYS A 115 -0.70 6.30 -7.26
N ARG A 116 -1.56 6.01 -6.27
CA ARG A 116 -1.50 6.67 -4.95
C ARG A 116 -0.18 6.34 -4.24
N LEU A 117 0.25 5.07 -4.22
CA LEU A 117 1.55 4.68 -3.67
C LEU A 117 2.72 5.38 -4.36
N SER A 118 2.64 5.54 -5.68
CA SER A 118 3.67 6.22 -6.47
C SER A 118 3.74 7.72 -6.16
N ARG A 119 2.61 8.38 -5.88
CA ARG A 119 2.63 9.77 -5.38
C ARG A 119 3.19 9.87 -3.97
N LEU A 120 2.80 8.96 -3.07
CA LEU A 120 3.30 8.95 -1.69
C LEU A 120 4.82 8.69 -1.61
N SER A 121 5.39 7.95 -2.55
CA SER A 121 6.82 7.66 -2.58
C SER A 121 7.68 8.89 -2.87
N LEU A 122 7.14 9.95 -3.49
CA LEU A 122 7.87 11.20 -3.72
C LEU A 122 8.24 11.93 -2.43
N THR A 123 7.37 11.88 -1.43
CA THR A 123 7.59 12.50 -0.11
C THR A 123 8.03 11.49 0.94
N GLY A 124 8.14 10.21 0.56
CA GLY A 124 8.41 9.12 1.48
C GLY A 124 9.89 9.05 1.89
N PRO A 125 10.19 8.44 3.06
CA PRO A 125 11.57 8.13 3.43
C PRO A 125 12.14 7.03 2.51
N PRO A 126 13.46 6.97 2.26
CA PRO A 126 14.09 5.95 1.42
C PRO A 126 13.72 4.54 1.87
N ALA A 127 13.69 4.30 3.17
CA ALA A 127 13.31 3.00 3.73
C ALA A 127 11.85 2.59 3.43
N GLY A 128 10.96 3.55 3.13
CA GLY A 128 9.59 3.27 2.67
C GLY A 128 9.50 3.11 1.15
N ILE A 129 10.34 3.85 0.41
CA ILE A 129 10.41 3.76 -1.06
C ILE A 129 10.94 2.39 -1.50
N ILE A 130 11.95 1.86 -0.80
CA ILE A 130 12.52 0.51 -1.05
C ILE A 130 11.44 -0.58 -1.00
N LEU A 131 10.42 -0.42 -0.15
CA LEU A 131 9.29 -1.35 -0.06
C LEU A 131 8.23 -1.09 -1.15
N THR A 132 8.02 0.18 -1.50
CA THR A 132 6.99 0.58 -2.47
C THR A 132 7.32 0.10 -3.88
N LEU A 133 8.59 0.15 -4.29
CA LEU A 133 9.03 -0.21 -5.65
C LEU A 133 8.79 -1.70 -5.99
N PRO A 134 9.24 -2.68 -5.17
CA PRO A 134 8.94 -4.10 -5.40
C PRO A 134 7.45 -4.41 -5.35
N LEU A 135 6.69 -3.77 -4.45
CA LEU A 135 5.24 -3.94 -4.37
C LEU A 135 4.57 -3.50 -5.68
N VAL A 136 4.90 -2.30 -6.19
CA VAL A 136 4.38 -1.82 -7.46
C VAL A 136 4.79 -2.73 -8.62
N TYR A 137 6.04 -3.20 -8.66
CA TYR A 137 6.50 -4.17 -9.66
C TYR A 137 5.64 -5.45 -9.64
N ASN A 138 5.41 -6.02 -8.45
CA ASN A 138 4.60 -7.22 -8.28
C ASN A 138 3.16 -7.00 -8.75
N LEU A 139 2.54 -5.86 -8.42
CA LEU A 139 1.18 -5.53 -8.84
C LEU A 139 1.06 -5.35 -10.36
N LEU A 140 2.01 -4.66 -10.98
CA LEU A 140 2.05 -4.49 -12.45
C LEU A 140 2.23 -5.82 -13.17
N LYS A 141 3.06 -6.72 -12.62
CA LYS A 141 3.27 -8.04 -13.19
C LYS A 141 2.04 -8.95 -13.04
N ARG A 142 1.32 -8.88 -11.91
CA ARG A 142 0.06 -9.62 -11.69
C ARG A 142 -1.07 -9.11 -12.58
N HIS A 143 -1.15 -7.80 -12.80
CA HIS A 143 -2.22 -7.16 -13.57
C HIS A 143 -1.67 -6.44 -14.82
N PRO A 144 -1.48 -7.15 -15.95
CA PRO A 144 -0.90 -6.57 -17.16
C PRO A 144 -1.72 -5.39 -17.73
N SER A 145 -3.02 -5.31 -17.46
CA SER A 145 -3.85 -4.16 -17.82
C SER A 145 -3.35 -2.84 -17.22
N CYS A 146 -2.63 -2.88 -16.08
CA CYS A 146 -2.04 -1.71 -15.45
C CYS A 146 -0.72 -1.27 -16.11
N MET A 147 -0.16 -2.03 -17.06
CA MET A 147 1.07 -1.64 -17.77
C MET A 147 0.93 -0.37 -18.60
N VAL A 148 -0.31 -0.01 -18.97
CA VAL A 148 -0.67 1.26 -19.62
C VAL A 148 -0.17 2.47 -18.81
N LEU A 149 0.00 2.31 -17.50
CA LEU A 149 0.53 3.34 -16.61
C LEU A 149 2.02 3.64 -16.82
N ILE A 150 2.80 2.67 -17.31
CA ILE A 150 4.23 2.84 -17.63
C ILE A 150 4.39 3.30 -19.08
N HIS A 151 3.72 2.61 -20.00
CA HIS A 151 3.83 2.88 -21.42
C HIS A 151 2.45 2.97 -22.05
N ARG A 152 2.14 4.15 -22.59
CA ARG A 152 0.90 4.39 -23.34
C ARG A 152 1.26 4.61 -24.80
N ALA A 153 1.02 3.59 -25.62
CA ALA A 153 1.09 3.72 -27.07
C ALA A 153 -0.11 4.56 -27.51
N THR A 154 0.11 5.83 -27.80
CA THR A 154 -0.93 6.67 -28.42
C THR A 154 -0.91 6.38 -29.92
N PRO A 155 -2.03 5.92 -30.52
CA PRO A 155 -2.09 5.64 -31.95
C PRO A 155 -1.83 6.90 -32.80
N ASP A 156 -2.09 8.10 -32.25
CA ASP A 156 -1.96 9.38 -32.95
C ASP A 156 -0.51 9.89 -33.09
N ALA A 157 0.48 9.22 -32.51
CA ALA A 157 1.89 9.63 -32.62
C ALA A 157 2.51 9.28 -33.99
N GLN A 158 1.81 8.51 -34.82
CA GLN A 158 2.34 8.02 -36.10
C GLN A 158 1.88 8.83 -37.31
N ASP A 159 0.78 9.60 -37.18
CA ASP A 159 0.13 10.28 -38.32
C ASP A 159 0.19 11.83 -38.28
N ASP A 160 0.65 12.47 -37.18
CA ASP A 160 0.80 13.93 -37.11
C ASP A 160 2.11 14.37 -36.40
N PRO A 161 3.07 15.04 -37.08
CA PRO A 161 4.34 15.51 -36.51
C PRO A 161 4.22 16.85 -35.76
N SER A 162 3.01 17.26 -35.37
CA SER A 162 2.82 18.44 -34.51
C SER A 162 3.03 18.03 -33.04
N PRO A 163 3.83 18.77 -32.24
CA PRO A 163 4.09 18.44 -30.83
C PRO A 163 2.91 18.84 -29.94
N SER A 164 1.69 18.51 -30.36
CA SER A 164 0.45 18.87 -29.68
C SER A 164 -0.48 17.68 -29.51
N ALA A 165 0.06 16.52 -29.16
CA ALA A 165 -0.65 15.63 -28.24
C ALA A 165 -0.75 16.37 -26.91
N LYS A 166 -1.71 17.30 -26.84
CA LYS A 166 -2.26 17.99 -25.67
C LYS A 166 -2.00 17.18 -24.38
N ILE A 167 -0.90 17.43 -23.68
CA ILE A 167 -0.63 16.90 -22.34
C ILE A 167 -1.59 17.68 -21.42
N VAL A 168 -2.84 17.20 -21.30
CA VAL A 168 -4.00 17.98 -20.83
C VAL A 168 -4.09 18.11 -19.31
N THR A 169 -3.01 17.87 -18.56
CA THR A 169 -3.01 17.73 -17.08
C THR A 169 -3.27 16.28 -16.67
N ASP A 170 -2.57 15.82 -15.63
CA ASP A 170 -2.76 14.49 -15.04
C ASP A 170 -4.22 14.35 -14.55
N PRO A 171 -5.02 13.41 -15.10
CA PRO A 171 -6.42 13.23 -14.69
C PRO A 171 -6.57 12.60 -13.30
N PHE A 172 -5.48 12.12 -12.68
CA PHE A 172 -5.55 11.47 -11.38
C PHE A 172 -5.76 12.45 -10.23
N ASP A 173 -6.89 12.27 -9.54
CA ASP A 173 -7.26 13.00 -8.34
C ASP A 173 -6.87 12.20 -7.08
N MET A 174 -6.02 12.80 -6.24
CA MET A 174 -5.50 12.17 -5.03
C MET A 174 -6.50 12.24 -3.88
N ASP A 175 -7.39 13.24 -3.85
CA ASP A 175 -8.26 13.49 -2.69
C ASP A 175 -9.54 12.64 -2.72
N GLN A 176 -9.77 11.90 -3.81
CA GLN A 176 -10.90 10.98 -3.91
C GLN A 176 -10.82 9.83 -2.90
N VAL A 177 -11.94 9.57 -2.23
CA VAL A 177 -12.06 8.46 -1.27
C VAL A 177 -12.32 7.13 -1.99
N GLU A 178 -13.05 7.16 -3.10
CA GLU A 178 -13.37 5.97 -3.87
C GLU A 178 -12.30 5.71 -4.95
N PRO A 179 -11.68 4.51 -4.97
CA PRO A 179 -10.66 4.17 -5.96
C PRO A 179 -11.22 4.09 -7.39
N SER A 180 -12.53 3.88 -7.56
CA SER A 180 -13.20 3.88 -8.86
C SER A 180 -13.23 5.26 -9.53
N LYS A 181 -13.28 6.34 -8.74
CA LYS A 181 -13.48 7.72 -9.23
C LYS A 181 -12.17 8.49 -9.45
N CYS A 182 -11.04 7.97 -8.97
CA CYS A 182 -9.74 8.66 -9.04
C CYS A 182 -9.14 8.74 -10.46
N LYS A 183 -9.67 8.01 -11.45
CA LYS A 183 -9.18 7.98 -12.85
C LYS A 183 -7.69 7.62 -12.98
N ALA A 184 -7.18 6.76 -12.09
CA ALA A 184 -5.77 6.38 -12.10
C ALA A 184 -5.32 5.68 -13.39
N ILE A 185 -6.19 4.88 -14.03
CA ILE A 185 -5.86 4.18 -15.29
C ILE A 185 -5.57 5.15 -16.45
N ASP A 186 -6.19 6.33 -16.41
CA ASP A 186 -6.04 7.40 -17.41
C ASP A 186 -4.80 8.26 -17.15
N SER A 187 -4.08 8.03 -16.05
CA SER A 187 -2.79 8.67 -15.72
C SER A 187 -1.58 7.82 -16.14
N SER A 188 -0.37 8.36 -15.97
CA SER A 188 0.91 7.64 -16.04
C SER A 188 1.71 7.72 -14.73
N LEU A 189 2.79 6.95 -14.59
CA LEU A 189 3.62 6.86 -13.37
C LEU A 189 4.92 7.68 -13.45
N TRP A 190 4.80 8.99 -13.68
CA TRP A 190 5.97 9.89 -13.73
C TRP A 190 6.74 9.95 -12.41
N GLU A 191 6.07 9.66 -11.30
CA GLU A 191 6.65 9.67 -9.97
C GLU A 191 7.75 8.61 -9.82
N LEU A 192 7.49 7.39 -10.30
CA LEU A 192 8.47 6.30 -10.27
C LEU A 192 9.64 6.56 -11.23
N HIS A 193 9.35 7.19 -12.37
CA HIS A 193 10.37 7.60 -13.33
C HIS A 193 11.33 8.64 -12.73
N SER A 194 10.82 9.53 -11.87
CA SER A 194 11.60 10.55 -11.18
C SER A 194 12.53 9.93 -10.13
N LEU A 195 12.10 8.86 -9.46
CA LEU A 195 12.91 8.13 -8.47
C LEU A 195 14.18 7.47 -9.03
N ARG A 196 14.34 7.41 -10.36
CA ARG A 196 15.59 6.93 -11.01
C ARG A 196 16.81 7.78 -10.68
N HIS A 197 16.59 9.05 -10.34
CA HIS A 197 17.63 10.00 -9.94
C HIS A 197 17.67 10.20 -8.41
N HIS A 198 17.12 9.26 -7.65
CA HIS A 198 17.15 9.30 -6.19
C HIS A 198 18.60 9.21 -5.68
N TYR A 199 18.92 9.96 -4.62
CA TYR A 199 20.27 10.06 -4.07
C TYR A 199 20.84 8.71 -3.59
N HIS A 200 19.97 7.84 -3.08
CA HIS A 200 20.36 6.51 -2.62
C HIS A 200 20.47 5.52 -3.80
N PRO A 201 21.65 4.91 -4.03
CA PRO A 201 21.91 4.11 -5.23
C PRO A 201 21.01 2.88 -5.35
N ASN A 202 20.67 2.20 -4.24
CA ASN A 202 19.81 1.01 -4.30
C ASN A 202 18.38 1.35 -4.78
N ILE A 203 17.87 2.55 -4.44
CA ILE A 203 16.54 3.00 -4.87
C ILE A 203 16.57 3.40 -6.35
N ALA A 204 17.62 4.09 -6.78
CA ALA A 204 17.83 4.43 -8.18
C ALA A 204 17.96 3.15 -9.05
N SER A 205 18.62 2.12 -8.54
CA SER A 205 18.73 0.81 -9.22
C SER A 205 17.38 0.10 -9.31
N LEU A 206 16.63 0.00 -8.20
CA LEU A 206 15.31 -0.64 -8.20
C LEU A 206 14.30 0.07 -9.10
N SER A 207 14.33 1.39 -9.15
CA SER A 207 13.44 2.16 -10.04
C SER A 207 13.81 2.02 -11.52
N LYS A 208 15.10 1.81 -11.86
CA LYS A 208 15.52 1.51 -13.24
C LYS A 208 14.96 0.19 -13.75
N VAL A 209 14.78 -0.82 -12.88
CA VAL A 209 14.17 -2.10 -13.26
C VAL A 209 12.77 -1.92 -13.86
N LEU A 210 12.01 -0.91 -13.42
CA LEU A 210 10.68 -0.61 -13.98
C LEU A 210 10.72 -0.04 -15.41
N THR A 211 11.89 0.45 -15.86
CA THR A 211 12.11 0.92 -17.24
C THR A 211 12.59 -0.21 -18.15
N GLU A 212 13.21 -1.23 -17.57
CA GLU A 212 13.68 -2.42 -18.29
C GLU A 212 12.53 -3.40 -18.54
N ALA A 213 12.78 -4.39 -19.39
CA ALA A 213 11.80 -5.46 -19.61
C ALA A 213 11.58 -6.26 -18.31
N PHE A 214 10.32 -6.62 -18.03
CA PHE A 214 9.89 -7.36 -16.84
C PHE A 214 10.28 -8.85 -16.90
N THR A 215 11.59 -9.11 -16.90
CA THR A 215 12.17 -10.46 -17.00
C THR A 215 12.28 -11.16 -15.65
N LYS A 216 12.43 -10.39 -14.56
CA LYS A 216 12.62 -10.95 -13.21
C LYS A 216 11.34 -11.60 -12.68
N PRO A 217 11.44 -12.69 -11.89
CA PRO A 217 10.32 -13.23 -11.13
C PRO A 217 9.74 -12.19 -10.16
N SER A 218 8.59 -12.48 -9.55
CA SER A 218 8.05 -11.61 -8.50
C SER A 218 9.08 -11.46 -7.37
N TYR A 219 9.21 -10.24 -6.85
CA TYR A 219 10.05 -9.97 -5.70
C TYR A 219 9.40 -10.52 -4.43
N ASP A 220 10.18 -11.15 -3.55
CA ASP A 220 9.75 -11.40 -2.18
C ASP A 220 9.77 -10.07 -1.41
N LEU A 221 8.65 -9.69 -0.81
CA LEU A 221 8.56 -8.44 -0.06
C LEU A 221 9.20 -8.56 1.33
N GLU A 222 9.33 -9.75 1.89
CA GLU A 222 9.91 -9.96 3.23
C GLU A 222 11.34 -9.42 3.33
N ASP A 223 12.11 -9.51 2.24
CA ASP A 223 13.46 -8.98 2.14
C ASP A 223 13.51 -7.44 2.24
N PHE A 224 12.42 -6.74 1.92
CA PHE A 224 12.39 -5.27 1.84
C PHE A 224 11.61 -4.60 2.99
N LEU A 225 10.84 -5.37 3.76
CA LEU A 225 9.85 -4.85 4.71
C LEU A 225 10.45 -4.18 5.96
N ASP A 226 11.55 -4.73 6.48
CA ASP A 226 12.09 -4.36 7.79
C ASP A 226 13.30 -3.38 7.72
N HIS A 227 13.53 -2.75 6.56
CA HIS A 227 14.54 -1.71 6.43
C HIS A 227 14.16 -0.43 7.19
N THR A 228 15.15 0.11 7.91
CA THR A 228 15.12 1.39 8.62
C THR A 228 16.34 2.22 8.24
N TYR A 229 16.37 3.50 8.64
CA TYR A 229 17.57 4.31 8.43
C TYR A 229 18.82 3.70 9.07
N ALA A 230 18.69 3.15 10.29
CA ALA A 230 19.78 2.48 10.97
C ALA A 230 20.32 1.29 10.15
N THR A 231 19.44 0.42 9.66
CA THR A 231 19.91 -0.73 8.85
C THR A 231 20.54 -0.29 7.54
N LEU A 232 20.07 0.81 6.93
CA LEU A 232 20.67 1.35 5.70
C LEU A 232 22.06 1.92 5.98
N THR A 233 22.22 2.71 7.05
CA THR A 233 23.52 3.24 7.44
C THR A 233 24.49 2.13 7.82
N ASP A 234 24.02 1.13 8.57
CA ASP A 234 24.85 0.00 8.98
C ASP A 234 25.30 -0.82 7.77
N SER A 235 24.42 -1.01 6.77
CA SER A 235 24.76 -1.71 5.52
C SER A 235 25.80 -0.99 4.68
N GLU A 236 25.80 0.35 4.67
CA GLU A 236 26.80 1.14 3.95
C GLU A 236 28.11 1.26 4.76
N LEU A 237 28.05 1.24 6.09
CA LEU A 237 29.25 1.21 6.94
C LEU A 237 29.98 -0.13 6.92
N ALA A 238 29.23 -1.22 6.71
CA ALA A 238 29.80 -2.57 6.61
C ALA A 238 30.38 -2.90 5.22
N ARG A 239 30.19 -2.01 4.25
CA ARG A 239 30.63 -2.17 2.86
C ARG A 239 32.07 -1.67 2.66
#